data_AF-A0A8J4X5M2-F1
#
_entry.id   AF-A0A8J4X5M2-F1
#
_cell.length_a   1.000
_cell.length_b   1.000
_cell.length_c   1.000
_cell.angle_alpha   90.00
_cell.angle_beta   90.00
_cell.angle_gamma   90.00
#
_symmetry.space_group_name_H-M   'P 1'
#
loop_
_entity.id
_entity.type
_entity.pdbx_description
1 polymer ?
#
loop_
_entity_poly.entity_id
_entity_poly.type
_entity_poly.pdbx_seq_one_letter_code
_entity_poly.pdbx_strand_id
1 'polypeptide(L)' 'ENSSPEEHTLYVWDHFISRSRAKNIFVVAHSYGGLSFVELMIQREDEVMSRVSAVAMTDSVHNVWHQEPSRSIREWLQE' A
#
# COMPACT_ATOMS: atom_id res chain seq x y z
N GLU A 1 22.34 -0.48 9.87
CA GLU A 1 21.19 0.43 9.74
C GLU A 1 20.03 -0.36 9.16
N ASN A 2 18.82 -0.15 9.67
CA ASN A 2 17.61 -0.76 9.11
C ASN A 2 16.96 0.27 8.17
N SER A 3 16.38 -0.20 7.06
CA SER A 3 15.62 0.64 6.11
C SER A 3 14.36 1.22 6.75
N SER A 4 13.75 2.24 6.13
CA SER A 4 12.46 2.77 6.60
C SER A 4 11.31 1.76 6.43
N PRO A 5 10.18 1.93 7.15
CA PRO A 5 8.98 1.11 6.94
C PRO A 5 8.45 1.12 5.50
N GLU A 6 8.54 2.26 4.82
CA GLU A 6 8.18 2.43 3.42
C GLU A 6 9.09 1.63 2.50
N GLU A 7 10.41 1.79 2.65
CA GLU A 7 11.41 1.04 1.90
C GLU A 7 11.24 -0.47 2.10
N HIS A 8 10.97 -0.89 3.34
CA HIS A 8 10.68 -2.28 3.65
C HIS A 8 9.41 -2.78 2.94
N THR A 9 8.35 -1.98 2.89
CA THR A 9 7.08 -2.34 2.23
C THR A 9 7.29 -2.50 0.72
N LEU A 10 8.01 -1.58 0.08
CA LEU A 10 8.37 -1.66 -1.33
C LEU A 10 9.23 -2.90 -1.61
N TYR A 11 10.24 -3.16 -0.77
CA TYR A 11 11.09 -4.33 -0.89
C TYR A 11 10.28 -5.63 -0.86
N VAL A 12 9.36 -5.76 0.11
CA VAL A 12 8.54 -6.97 0.25
C VAL A 12 7.61 -7.15 -0.96
N TRP A 13 7.03 -6.06 -1.46
CA TRP A 13 6.20 -6.11 -2.67
C TRP A 13 7.01 -6.62 -3.87
N ASP A 14 8.13 -5.99 -4.18
CA ASP A 14 8.93 -6.24 -5.38
C ASP A 14 9.59 -7.64 -5.40
N HIS A 15 9.93 -8.18 -4.23
CA HIS A 15 10.67 -9.44 -4.12
C HIS A 15 9.79 -10.66 -3.86
N PHE A 16 8.65 -10.49 -3.19
CA PHE A 16 7.81 -11.61 -2.77
C PHE A 16 6.39 -11.52 -3.34
N ILE A 17 5.69 -10.41 -3.11
CA ILE A 17 4.25 -10.34 -3.41
C ILE A 17 4.00 -10.25 -4.92
N SER A 18 4.70 -9.37 -5.64
CA SER A 18 4.57 -9.19 -7.09
C SER A 18 4.90 -10.47 -7.86
N ARG A 19 5.80 -11.30 -7.34
CA ARG A 19 6.21 -12.59 -7.95
C ARG A 19 5.33 -13.77 -7.54
N SER A 20 4.46 -13.57 -6.56
CA SER A 20 3.55 -14.63 -6.11
C SER A 20 2.51 -14.97 -7.19
N ARG A 21 1.93 -16.17 -7.12
CA ARG A 21 0.82 -16.58 -8.00
C ARG A 21 -0.54 -16.00 -7.58
N ALA A 22 -0.61 -15.34 -6.42
CA ALA A 22 -1.86 -14.84 -5.84
C ALA A 22 -2.54 -13.83 -6.76
N LYS A 23 -3.83 -13.99 -7.02
CA LYS A 23 -4.60 -13.09 -7.91
C LYS A 23 -5.45 -12.07 -7.15
N ASN A 24 -5.76 -12.37 -5.89
CA ASN A 24 -6.50 -11.50 -4.99
C ASN A 24 -5.67 -11.36 -3.71
N ILE A 25 -5.22 -10.15 -3.42
CA ILE A 25 -4.41 -9.82 -2.24
C ILE A 25 -5.26 -8.93 -1.34
N PHE A 26 -5.26 -9.24 -0.04
CA PHE A 26 -5.93 -8.43 0.97
C PHE A 26 -4.86 -7.89 1.90
N VAL A 27 -4.92 -6.59 2.18
CA VAL A 27 -3.94 -5.91 3.03
C VAL A 27 -4.61 -5.49 4.33
N VAL A 28 -3.94 -5.71 5.46
CA VAL A 28 -4.31 -5.13 6.75
C VAL A 28 -3.21 -4.16 7.14
N ALA A 29 -3.49 -2.87 7.02
CA ALA A 29 -2.54 -1.80 7.30
C ALA A 29 -2.85 -1.23 8.67
N HIS A 30 -1.96 -1.46 9.64
CA HIS A 30 -2.14 -1.01 11.02
C HIS A 30 -1.29 0.21 11.33
N SER A 31 -1.87 1.23 11.97
CA SER A 31 -1.18 2.44 12.41
C SER A 31 -0.35 3.06 11.27
N TYR A 32 0.95 3.27 11.45
CA TYR A 32 1.87 3.79 10.42
C TYR A 32 1.90 2.95 9.14
N GLY A 33 1.51 1.67 9.22
CA GLY A 33 1.37 0.80 8.05
C GLY A 33 0.39 1.34 7.01
N GLY A 34 -0.59 2.17 7.40
CA GLY A 34 -1.46 2.87 6.45
C GLY A 34 -0.69 3.81 5.52
N LEU A 35 0.28 4.56 6.06
CA LEU A 35 1.14 5.45 5.29
C LEU A 35 2.10 4.65 4.39
N SER A 36 2.68 3.56 4.92
CA SER A 36 3.55 2.69 4.13
C SER A 36 2.79 2.01 2.98
N PHE A 37 1.52 1.66 3.17
CA PHE A 37 0.68 1.12 2.11
C PHE A 37 0.37 2.17 1.03
N VAL A 38 0.11 3.42 1.40
CA VAL A 38 -0.12 4.47 0.40
C VAL A 38 1.14 4.85 -0.35
N GLU A 39 2.31 4.82 0.30
CA GLU A 39 3.59 4.91 -0.42
C GLU A 39 3.72 3.80 -1.46
N LEU A 40 3.39 2.56 -1.10
CA LEU A 40 3.37 1.44 -2.03
C LEU A 40 2.41 1.69 -3.21
N MET A 41 1.20 2.20 -2.95
CA MET A 41 0.26 2.56 -4.01
C MET A 41 0.81 3.65 -4.94
N ILE A 42 1.44 4.69 -4.40
CA ILE A 42 2.03 5.77 -5.21
C ILE A 42 3.15 5.24 -6.11
N GLN A 43 3.99 4.36 -5.58
CA GLN A 43 5.18 3.87 -6.29
C GLN A 43 4.90 2.69 -7.24
N ARG A 44 3.79 1.94 -7.04
CA ARG A 44 3.45 0.70 -7.78
C ARG A 44 1.97 0.65 -8.16
N GLU A 45 1.36 1.80 -8.47
CA GLU A 45 -0.08 1.98 -8.64
C GLU A 45 -0.77 0.87 -9.45
N ASP A 46 -0.35 0.67 -10.70
CA ASP A 46 -0.97 -0.31 -11.62
C ASP A 46 -0.86 -1.76 -11.10
N GLU A 47 0.28 -2.13 -10.51
CA GLU A 47 0.49 -3.49 -10.00
C GLU A 47 -0.35 -3.75 -8.75
N VAL A 48 -0.44 -2.76 -7.87
CA VAL A 48 -1.17 -2.85 -6.61
C VAL A 48 -2.67 -2.86 -6.91
N MET A 49 -3.17 -1.91 -7.70
CA MET A 49 -4.60 -1.80 -8.03
C MET A 49 -5.13 -2.98 -8.86
N SER A 50 -4.28 -3.67 -9.63
CA SER A 50 -4.68 -4.83 -10.42
C SER A 50 -4.78 -6.15 -9.62
N ARG A 51 -4.23 -6.20 -8.40
CA ARG A 51 -4.12 -7.44 -7.61
C ARG A 51 -4.59 -7.33 -6.16
N VAL A 52 -4.52 -6.15 -5.57
CA VAL A 52 -5.08 -5.91 -4.24
C VAL A 52 -6.57 -5.70 -4.37
N SER A 53 -7.34 -6.55 -3.69
CA SER A 53 -8.80 -6.54 -3.73
C SER A 53 -9.39 -5.64 -2.67
N ALA A 54 -8.73 -5.51 -1.52
CA ALA A 54 -9.14 -4.58 -0.46
C ALA A 54 -7.98 -4.32 0.50
N VAL A 55 -8.06 -3.19 1.20
CA VAL A 55 -7.22 -2.85 2.35
C VAL A 55 -8.11 -2.53 3.55
N ALA A 56 -7.78 -3.08 4.72
CA ALA A 56 -8.35 -2.67 5.99
C ALA A 56 -7.35 -1.76 6.71
N MET A 57 -7.72 -0.49 6.87
CA MET A 57 -6.95 0.50 7.65
C MET A 57 -7.36 0.37 9.13
N THR A 58 -6.42 0.05 10.02
CA THR A 58 -6.70 -0.23 11.43
C THR A 58 -5.85 0.68 12.32
N ASP A 59 -6.49 1.56 13.09
CA ASP A 59 -5.80 2.58 13.90
C ASP A 59 -4.84 3.49 13.09
N SER A 60 -5.07 3.59 11.78
CA SER A 60 -4.28 4.39 10.84
C SER A 60 -4.79 5.83 10.80
N VAL A 61 -4.53 6.59 11.87
CA VAL A 61 -4.96 8.01 12.00
C VAL A 61 -4.05 9.00 11.26
N HIS A 62 -2.98 8.51 10.62
CA HIS A 62 -2.09 9.35 9.83
C HIS A 62 -2.87 9.96 8.68
N ASN A 63 -2.65 11.24 8.41
CA ASN A 63 -3.27 11.91 7.27
C ASN A 63 -2.64 11.37 5.99
N VAL A 64 -3.18 10.26 5.52
CA VAL A 64 -2.78 9.51 4.33
C VAL A 64 -2.67 10.42 3.09
N TRP A 65 -3.35 11.56 3.13
CA TRP A 65 -3.39 12.56 2.06
C TRP A 65 -2.18 13.49 2.02
N HIS A 66 -1.29 13.49 3.03
CA HIS A 66 -0.05 14.28 2.98
C HIS A 66 0.97 13.74 1.97
N GLN A 67 0.82 12.49 1.51
CA GLN A 67 1.65 11.93 0.44
C GLN A 67 1.21 12.38 -0.96
N GLU A 68 0.20 13.25 -1.05
CA GLU A 68 -0.36 13.75 -2.32
C GLU A 68 -0.65 12.63 -3.35
N PRO A 69 -1.37 11.55 -2.97
CA PRO A 69 -1.66 10.45 -3.89
C PRO A 69 -2.45 10.93 -5.11
N SER A 70 -2.26 10.25 -6.24
CA SER A 70 -2.98 10.48 -7.50
C SER A 70 -4.49 10.37 -7.29
N ARG A 71 -5.28 11.05 -8.14
CA ARG A 71 -6.75 11.03 -8.03
C ARG A 71 -7.32 9.59 -8.05
N SER A 72 -6.76 8.73 -8.90
CA SER A 72 -7.11 7.31 -9.00
C SER A 72 -6.87 6.55 -7.70
N ILE A 73 -5.72 6.76 -7.04
CA ILE A 73 -5.45 6.18 -5.72
C ILE A 73 -6.47 6.67 -4.68
N ARG A 74 -6.80 7.97 -4.69
CA ARG A 74 -7.80 8.53 -3.77
C ARG A 74 -9.17 7.89 -3.99
N GLU A 75 -9.60 7.75 -5.25
CA GLU A 75 -10.86 7.10 -5.62
C GLU A 75 -10.89 5.61 -5.27
N TRP A 76 -9.76 4.91 -5.37
CA TRP A 76 -9.66 3.50 -5.00
C TRP A 76 -9.68 3.27 -3.48
N LEU A 77 -9.08 4.17 -2.70
CA LEU A 77 -9.05 4.11 -1.23
C LEU A 77 -10.35 4.56 -0.57
N GLN A 78 -11.28 5.16 -1.31
CA GLN A 78 -12.55 5.62 -0.78
C GLN A 78 -13.42 4.43 -0.34
N GLU A 79 -13.94 4.51 0.90
CA GLU A 79 -15.13 3.77 1.32
C GLU A 79 -16.37 4.22 0.52
#